data_AF-A0A0C3A3L6-F1
#
_entry.id   AF-A0A0C3A3L6-F1
#
_cell.length_a   1.000
_cell.length_b   1.000
_cell.length_c   1.000
_cell.angle_alpha   90.00
_cell.angle_beta   90.00
_cell.angle_gamma   90.00
#
_symmetry.space_group_name_H-M   'P 1'
#
loop_
_entity.id
_entity.type
_entity.pdbx_description
1 polymer ?
#
loop_
_entity_poly.entity_id
_entity_poly.type
_entity_poly.pdbx_seq_one_letter_code
_entity_poly.pdbx_strand_id
1 'polypeptide(L)' 'FFNAFGPILQPNVYVLLDVGTMRGPTSVYHLSKAFDISSNVGGTCGEIVALKGKY' A
#
# COMPACT_ATOMS: atom_id res chain seq x y z
N PHE A 1 11.98 -10.09 -0.17
CA PHE A 1 10.65 -10.30 0.44
C PHE A 1 9.64 -10.80 -0.59
N PHE A 2 9.23 -9.98 -1.56
CA PHE A 2 8.29 -10.37 -2.64
C PHE A 2 8.65 -11.68 -3.35
N ASN A 3 9.87 -11.80 -3.87
CA ASN A 3 10.28 -13.01 -4.61
C ASN A 3 10.58 -14.22 -3.71
N ALA A 4 10.77 -14.01 -2.41
CA ALA A 4 11.13 -15.08 -1.47
C ALA A 4 9.90 -15.72 -0.82
N PHE A 5 8.93 -14.89 -0.39
CA PHE A 5 7.74 -15.34 0.33
C PHE A 5 6.49 -15.32 -0.53
N GLY A 6 6.50 -14.58 -1.64
CA GLY A 6 5.33 -14.46 -2.49
C GLY A 6 4.82 -15.77 -3.08
N PRO A 7 5.71 -16.64 -3.61
CA PRO A 7 5.31 -17.96 -4.08
C PRO A 7 4.74 -18.86 -2.98
N ILE A 8 5.13 -18.65 -1.72
CA ILE A 8 4.70 -19.46 -0.57
C ILE A 8 3.33 -19.00 -0.07
N LEU A 9 3.17 -17.68 0.11
CA LEU A 9 1.97 -17.09 0.71
C LEU A 9 0.84 -16.88 -0.30
N GLN A 10 1.16 -16.80 -1.60
CA GLN A 10 0.20 -16.56 -2.69
C GLN A 10 -0.85 -15.48 -2.37
N PRO A 11 -0.46 -14.29 -1.87
CA PRO A 11 -1.42 -13.27 -1.52
C PRO A 11 -1.98 -12.58 -2.76
N ASN A 12 -3.25 -12.18 -2.69
CA ASN A 12 -3.91 -11.42 -3.76
C ASN A 12 -3.34 -10.01 -3.91
N VAL A 13 -2.88 -9.41 -2.80
CA VAL A 13 -2.36 -8.04 -2.75
C VAL A 13 -1.17 -7.99 -1.79
N TYR A 14 -0.17 -7.18 -2.14
CA TYR A 14 0.93 -6.82 -1.24
C TYR A 14 0.92 -5.33 -0.94
N VAL A 15 1.32 -4.95 0.27
CA VAL A 15 1.40 -3.56 0.69
C VAL A 15 2.84 -3.26 1.12
N LEU A 16 3.46 -2.28 0.47
CA LEU A 16 4.71 -1.67 0.89
C LEU A 16 4.39 -0.48 1.79
N LEU A 17 4.96 -0.43 2.99
CA LEU A 17 4.70 0.62 3.95
C LEU A 17 5.97 0.94 4.71
N ASP A 18 6.47 2.16 4.50
CA ASP A 18 7.72 2.61 5.07
C ASP A 18 7.61 2.83 6.58
N VAL A 19 8.71 2.55 7.27
CA VAL A 19 8.82 2.81 8.71
C VAL A 19 8.73 4.31 8.94
N GLY A 20 7.84 4.72 9.84
CA GLY A 20 7.61 6.14 10.16
C GLY A 20 6.51 6.80 9.31
N THR A 21 5.98 6.14 8.28
CA THR A 21 4.84 6.67 7.54
C THR A 21 3.55 6.54 8.35
N MET A 22 2.95 7.67 8.70
CA MET A 22 1.62 7.73 9.28
C MET A 22 0.57 7.69 8.18
N ARG A 23 -0.26 6.65 8.19
CA ARG A 23 -1.38 6.50 7.26
C ARG A 23 -2.60 7.26 7.77
N GLY A 24 -3.43 7.75 6.85
CA GLY A 24 -4.79 8.16 7.20
C GLY A 24 -5.64 6.96 7.66
N PRO A 25 -6.70 7.19 8.46
CA PRO A 25 -7.50 6.12 9.06
C PRO A 25 -8.17 5.20 8.03
N THR A 26 -8.42 5.70 6.81
CA THR A 26 -9.07 4.95 5.72
C THR A 26 -8.15 4.63 4.56
N SER A 27 -6.86 4.99 4.62
CA SER A 27 -5.95 4.87 3.48
C SER A 27 -5.84 3.44 2.95
N VAL A 28 -5.76 2.44 3.84
CA VAL A 28 -5.68 1.01 3.43
C VAL A 28 -6.95 0.55 2.70
N TYR A 29 -8.12 0.99 3.17
CA TYR A 29 -9.40 0.66 2.53
C TYR A 29 -9.46 1.21 1.10
N HIS A 30 -9.15 2.49 0.92
CA HIS A 30 -9.22 3.12 -0.40
C HIS A 30 -8.21 2.53 -1.38
N LEU A 31 -6.99 2.23 -0.91
CA LEU A 31 -5.98 1.56 -1.72
C LEU A 31 -6.48 0.17 -2.14
N SER A 32 -6.90 -0.67 -1.19
CA SER A 32 -7.39 -2.02 -1.53
C SER A 32 -8.61 -2.00 -2.46
N LYS A 33 -9.54 -1.06 -2.25
CA LYS A 33 -10.77 -0.96 -3.05
C LYS A 33 -10.50 -0.67 -4.53
N ALA A 34 -9.35 -0.08 -4.87
CA ALA A 34 -8.99 0.15 -6.28
C ALA A 34 -8.89 -1.16 -7.07
N PHE A 35 -8.42 -2.25 -6.43
CA PHE A 35 -8.35 -3.57 -7.05
C PHE A 35 -9.73 -4.23 -7.21
N ASP A 36 -10.66 -3.94 -6.30
CA ASP A 36 -12.06 -4.43 -6.41
C ASP A 36 -12.82 -3.69 -7.51
N ILE A 37 -12.58 -2.38 -7.69
CA ILE A 37 -13.25 -1.57 -8.70
C ILE A 37 -12.79 -1.95 -10.11
N SER A 38 -11.49 -2.24 -10.28
CA SER A 38 -10.93 -2.60 -11.57
C SER A 38 -9.89 -3.70 -11.40
N SER A 39 -10.25 -4.90 -11.84
CA SER A 39 -9.39 -6.10 -11.82
C SER A 39 -8.15 -5.98 -12.70
N ASN A 40 -8.11 -4.98 -13.60
CA ASN A 40 -6.96 -4.72 -14.48
C ASN A 40 -5.93 -3.77 -13.84
N VAL A 41 -6.16 -3.30 -12.61
CA VAL A 41 -5.21 -2.43 -11.91
C VAL A 41 -4.10 -3.27 -11.29
N GLY A 42 -2.86 -3.04 -11.73
CA GLY A 42 -1.67 -3.72 -11.19
C GLY A 42 -1.10 -3.10 -9.91
N GLY A 43 -1.58 -1.92 -9.50
CA GLY A 43 -1.08 -1.23 -8.31
C GLY A 43 -1.81 0.07 -7.99
N THR A 44 -1.68 0.52 -6.76
CA THR A 44 -2.32 1.73 -6.23
C THR A 44 -1.39 2.39 -5.22
N CYS A 45 -1.38 3.72 -5.19
CA CYS A 45 -0.56 4.50 -4.28
C CYS A 45 -1.36 5.70 -3.76
N GLY A 46 -1.16 6.05 -2.49
CA GLY A 46 -1.74 7.23 -1.89
C GLY A 46 -0.78 8.42 -1.98
N GLU A 47 -1.28 9.61 -1.73
CA GLU A 47 -0.42 10.79 -1.58
C GLU A 47 0.49 10.61 -0.35
N ILE A 48 1.77 10.94 -0.51
CA ILE A 48 2.76 10.91 0.56
C ILE A 48 3.24 12.34 0.77
N VAL A 49 3.14 12.82 2.01
CA VAL A 49 3.61 14.14 2.40
C VAL A 49 4.70 13.99 3.44
N ALA A 50 5.86 14.60 3.18
CA ALA A 50 6.91 14.73 4.18
C ALA A 50 6.47 15.74 5.24
N LEU A 51 6.29 15.28 6.48
CA LEU A 51 6.09 16.18 7.61
C LEU A 51 7.38 16.96 7.82
N LYS A 52 7.37 18.26 7.52
CA LYS A 52 8.43 19.16 7.92
C LYS A 52 8.38 19.23 9.45
N GLY A 53 9.45 18.78 10.10
CA GLY A 53 9.61 18.91 11.55
C GLY A 53 9.57 20.39 11.96
N LYS A 54 9.76 20.66 13.25
CA LYS A 54 9.78 22.03 13.77
C LYS A 54 11.09 22.78 13.45
N TYR A 55 11.53 22.87 12.19
CA TYR A 55 12.61 23.75 11.75
C TYR A 55 12.44 24.13 10.27
#